data_AF-A0A2V8WPH1-F1
#
_entry.id   AF-A0A2V8WPH1-F1
#
_cell.length_a   1.000
_cell.length_b   1.000
_cell.length_c   1.000
_cell.angle_alpha   90.00
_cell.angle_beta   90.00
_cell.angle_gamma   90.00
#
_symmetry.space_group_name_H-M   'P 1'
#
loop_
_entity.id
_entity.type
_entity.pdbx_description
1 polymer ?
#
loop_
_entity_poly.entity_id
_entity_poly.type
_entity_poly.pdbx_seq_one_letter_code
_entity_poly.pdbx_strand_id
1 'polypeptide(L)' 'MDVCLVIKQRLEELGLEQKDLATAAEVTESYISQLMTRKKLPPAPDRT' A
#
# COMPACT_ATOMS: atom_id res chain seq x y z
N MET A 1 -2.75 5.43 -16.01
CA MET A 1 -1.67 5.74 -15.04
C MET A 1 -1.59 4.60 -14.04
N ASP A 2 -0.40 4.04 -13.80
CA ASP A 2 -0.23 2.97 -12.83
C ASP A 2 0.06 3.57 -11.45
N VAL A 3 -0.98 3.64 -10.60
CA VAL A 3 -0.89 4.24 -9.26
C VAL A 3 0.18 3.54 -8.41
N CYS A 4 0.37 2.22 -8.58
CA CYS A 4 1.41 1.49 -7.88
C CYS A 4 2.82 1.99 -8.26
N LEU A 5 3.01 2.31 -9.53
CA LEU A 5 4.29 2.79 -10.05
C LEU A 5 4.59 4.20 -9.54
N VAL A 6 3.57 5.06 -9.49
CA VAL A 6 3.67 6.42 -8.96
C VAL A 6 3.99 6.40 -7.46
N ILE A 7 3.33 5.56 -6.68
CA ILE A 7 3.62 5.41 -5.24
C ILE A 7 5.05 4.93 -5.02
N LYS A 8 5.51 3.91 -5.77
CA LYS A 8 6.90 3.43 -5.69
C LYS A 8 7.91 4.54 -5.96
N GLN A 9 7.70 5.28 -7.05
CA GLN A 9 8.60 6.37 -7.44
C GLN A 9 8.65 7.46 -6.36
N ARG A 10 7.51 7.85 -5.79
CA ARG A 10 7.48 8.85 -4.71
C ARG A 10 8.17 8.37 -3.44
N LEU A 11 8.00 7.11 -3.08
CA LEU A 11 8.68 6.52 -1.93
C LEU A 11 10.20 6.52 -2.14
N GLU A 12 10.66 6.15 -3.33
CA GLU A 12 12.08 6.19 -3.68
C GLU A 12 12.64 7.62 -3.68
N GLU A 13 11.93 8.58 -4.28
CA GLU A 13 12.30 10.00 -4.30
C GLU A 13 12.40 10.61 -2.88
N LEU A 14 11.57 10.15 -1.95
CA LEU A 14 11.55 10.61 -0.57
C LEU A 14 12.44 9.78 0.37
N GLY A 15 13.01 8.67 -0.11
CA GLY A 15 13.76 7.73 0.73
C GLY A 15 12.91 7.06 1.82
N LEU A 16 11.61 6.87 1.54
CA LEU A 16 10.62 6.29 2.47
C LEU A 16 10.29 4.85 2.09
N GLU A 17 9.95 4.05 3.09
CA GLU A 17 9.55 2.66 2.90
C GLU A 17 8.02 2.50 2.97
N GLN A 18 7.50 1.33 2.58
CA GLN A 18 6.06 1.05 2.63
C GLN A 18 5.49 1.15 4.05
N LYS A 19 6.27 0.80 5.08
CA LYS A 19 5.89 0.96 6.49
C LYS A 19 5.68 2.41 6.89
N ASP A 20 6.45 3.33 6.32
CA ASP A 20 6.34 4.76 6.61
C ASP A 20 5.07 5.32 5.99
N LEU A 21 4.76 4.89 4.76
CA LEU A 21 3.49 5.20 4.12
C LEU A 21 2.29 4.60 4.87
N ALA A 22 2.41 3.36 5.33
CA ALA A 22 1.37 2.70 6.11
C ALA A 22 1.10 3.45 7.42
N THR A 23 2.16 3.85 8.12
CA THR A 23 2.07 4.65 9.35
C THR A 23 1.45 6.02 9.10
N ALA A 24 1.89 6.73 8.05
CA ALA A 24 1.37 8.05 7.70
C ALA A 24 -0.10 8.03 7.23
N ALA A 25 -0.53 6.93 6.61
CA ALA A 25 -1.89 6.73 6.15
C ALA A 25 -2.79 6.01 7.16
N GLU A 26 -2.28 5.70 8.37
CA GLU A 26 -2.99 4.97 9.43
C GLU A 26 -3.56 3.62 8.97
N VAL A 27 -2.83 2.94 8.09
CA VAL A 27 -3.18 1.60 7.58
C VAL A 27 -2.08 0.59 7.90
N THR A 28 -2.39 -0.69 7.73
CA THR A 28 -1.38 -1.73 7.88
C THR A 28 -0.44 -1.77 6.67
N GLU A 29 0.82 -2.17 6.88
CA GLU A 29 1.77 -2.40 5.79
C GLU A 29 1.25 -3.43 4.79
N SER A 30 0.50 -4.43 5.26
CA SER A 30 -0.18 -5.42 4.40
C SER A 30 -1.18 -4.78 3.43
N TYR A 31 -1.86 -3.70 3.82
CA TYR A 31 -2.79 -2.98 2.97
C TYR A 31 -2.06 -2.22 1.85
N ILE A 32 -0.94 -1.58 2.17
CA ILE A 32 -0.06 -0.94 1.16
C ILE A 32 0.49 -1.99 0.19
N SER A 33 0.94 -3.14 0.69
CA SER A 33 1.43 -4.25 -0.14
C SER A 33 0.33 -4.79 -1.08
N GLN A 34 -0.91 -4.89 -0.61
CA GLN A 34 -2.08 -5.28 -1.43
C GLN A 34 -2.38 -4.24 -2.51
N LEU A 35 -2.33 -2.95 -2.16
CA LEU A 35 -2.49 -1.84 -3.11
C LEU A 35 -1.42 -1.92 -4.21
N MET A 36 -0.16 -2.13 -3.83
CA MET A 36 0.98 -2.18 -4.75
C MET A 36 0.99 -3.41 -5.65
N THR A 37 0.47 -4.54 -5.18
CA THR A 37 0.40 -5.80 -5.95
C THR A 37 -0.82 -5.89 -6.85
N ARG A 38 -1.76 -4.93 -6.78
CA ARG A 38 -3.09 -4.96 -7.41
C ARG A 38 -3.85 -6.27 -7.17
N LYS A 39 -3.48 -7.02 -6.13
CA LYS A 39 -4.20 -8.23 -5.75
C LYS A 39 -5.54 -7.77 -5.21
N LYS A 40 -6.62 -8.19 -5.85
CA LYS A 40 -7.98 -8.08 -5.31
C LYS A 40 -7.89 -8.61 -3.87
N LEU A 41 -8.15 -7.74 -2.91
CA LEU A 41 -8.12 -8.05 -1.48
C LEU A 41 -8.84 -9.39 -1.25
N PRO A 42 -8.28 -10.33 -0.46
CA PRO A 42 -9.14 -11.34 0.13
C PRO A 42 -10.24 -10.59 0.90
N PRO A 43 -11.51 -11.03 0.81
CA PRO A 43 -12.61 -10.33 1.46
C PRO A 43 -12.30 -10.15 2.94
N ALA A 44 -12.67 -8.99 3.49
CA ALA A 44 -12.52 -8.69 4.90
C ALA A 44 -13.06 -9.84 5.75
N PRO A 45 -12.45 -10.14 6.91
CA PRO A 45 -12.88 -11.23 7.79
C PRO A 45 -14.31 -11.04 8.34
N ASP A 46 -14.95 -9.90 8.09
CA ASP A 46 -16.34 -9.56 8.43
C ASP A 46 -17.35 -9.98 7.33
N ARG A 47 -17.23 -11.21 6.83
CA ARG A 47 -18.42 -11.96 6.39
C ARG A 47 -18.80 -12.86 7.55
N THR A 48 -19.88 -12.49 8.21
CA THR A 48 -20.54 -13.17 9.35
C THR A 48 -20.53 -14.69 9.23
#